data_AF-A0A2S1LD87-F1
#
_entry.id   AF-A0A2S1LD87-F1
#
_cell.length_a   1.000
_cell.length_b   1.000
_cell.length_c   1.000
_cell.angle_alpha   90.00
_cell.angle_beta   90.00
_cell.angle_gamma   90.00
#
_symmetry.space_group_name_H-M   'P 1'
#
loop_
_entity.id
_entity.type
_entity.pdbx_description
1 polymer ?
#
loop_
_entity_poly.entity_id
_entity_poly.type
_entity_poly.pdbx_seq_one_letter_code
_entity_poly.pdbx_strand_id
1 'polypeptide(L)'
;MKKYLLIIAFLCIGQLVAQDISGNDPDKTLKEKIYTANKKRVMNFSKKQFDALFFEFFEKKNNVNTILSKEEFYQYTIQIAIFSDRLATLYPEEIQIANESKAKWLAEQYDDYLSVIKAKTK
;
A
#
# COMPACT_ATOMS: atom_id res chain seq x y z
N MET A 1 44.68 37.17 -25.58
CA MET A 1 43.52 36.98 -26.49
C MET A 1 42.33 36.52 -25.67
N LYS A 2 41.30 37.38 -25.57
CA LYS A 2 40.03 37.08 -24.92
C LYS A 2 39.29 36.02 -25.73
N LYS A 3 38.87 34.93 -25.10
CA LYS A 3 37.70 34.15 -25.51
C LYS A 3 36.93 33.77 -24.25
N TYR A 4 35.91 34.56 -23.97
CA TYR A 4 34.84 34.18 -23.07
C TYR A 4 34.07 33.03 -23.70
N LEU A 5 33.92 31.92 -23.00
CA LEU A 5 32.85 30.96 -23.25
C LEU A 5 32.00 30.89 -21.99
N LEU A 6 30.98 31.74 -21.98
CA LEU A 6 29.74 31.57 -21.24
C LEU A 6 28.94 30.42 -21.88
N ILE A 7 28.09 29.72 -21.09
CA ILE A 7 27.07 28.67 -21.40
C ILE A 7 27.38 27.41 -20.56
N ILE A 8 26.52 26.82 -19.72
CA ILE A 8 25.09 26.94 -19.39
C ILE A 8 24.91 26.44 -17.95
N ALA A 9 23.96 27.02 -17.23
CA ALA A 9 23.49 26.59 -15.93
C ALA A 9 23.00 25.13 -15.94
N PHE A 10 23.60 24.27 -15.11
CA PHE A 10 22.95 23.01 -14.70
C PHE A 10 22.25 23.24 -13.38
N LEU A 11 21.03 23.77 -13.48
CA LEU A 11 20.03 23.77 -12.42
C LEU A 11 19.39 22.38 -12.43
N CYS A 12 19.91 21.45 -11.64
CA CYS A 12 19.11 20.34 -11.12
C CYS A 12 19.01 20.50 -9.61
N ILE A 13 18.06 21.36 -9.24
CA ILE A 13 17.31 21.25 -7.99
C ILE A 13 16.78 19.81 -7.91
N GLY A 14 16.95 19.17 -6.74
CA GLY A 14 16.15 18.01 -6.36
C GLY A 14 16.91 16.70 -6.14
N GLN A 15 17.91 16.66 -5.25
CA GLN A 15 18.10 15.47 -4.41
C GLN A 15 17.47 15.70 -3.04
N LEU A 16 16.17 16.00 -3.05
CA LEU A 16 15.23 15.63 -2.02
C LEU A 16 14.23 14.80 -2.82
N VAL A 17 14.30 13.46 -2.83
CA VAL A 17 13.68 12.60 -1.84
C VAL A 17 14.45 11.28 -1.75
N ALA A 18 15.16 11.11 -0.65
CA ALA A 18 15.25 9.83 0.04
C ALA A 18 15.52 10.14 1.52
N GLN A 19 14.72 11.06 2.08
CA GLN A 19 14.44 10.92 3.50
C GLN A 19 13.62 9.63 3.58
N ASP A 20 14.33 8.56 3.90
CA ASP A 20 13.76 7.33 4.39
C ASP A 20 12.96 7.73 5.63
N ILE A 21 11.70 8.11 5.41
CA ILE A 21 10.69 7.98 6.45
C ILE A 21 10.38 6.48 6.50
N SER A 22 11.38 5.66 6.84
CA SER A 22 11.18 4.63 7.84
C SER A 22 10.94 5.35 9.18
N GLY A 23 9.88 6.17 9.21
CA GLY A 23 9.17 6.41 10.45
C GLY A 23 8.78 5.01 10.87
N ASN A 24 9.40 4.53 11.95
CA ASN A 24 9.26 3.20 12.48
C ASN A 24 7.78 2.80 12.45
N ASP A 25 7.35 2.05 11.42
CA ASP A 25 5.95 1.64 11.27
C ASP A 25 5.64 0.85 12.54
N PRO A 26 4.82 1.40 13.46
CA PRO A 26 4.63 0.82 14.78
C PRO A 26 3.98 -0.55 14.68
N ASP A 27 3.35 -0.84 13.54
CA ASP A 27 2.65 -2.07 13.25
C ASP A 27 3.43 -3.00 12.30
N LYS A 28 4.68 -2.67 11.95
CA LYS A 28 5.54 -3.46 11.04
C LYS A 28 5.56 -4.95 11.40
N THR A 29 5.85 -5.27 12.66
CA THR A 29 5.94 -6.66 13.15
C THR A 29 4.61 -7.40 12.98
N LEU A 30 3.48 -6.72 13.24
CA LEU A 30 2.15 -7.29 13.05
C LEU A 30 1.87 -7.53 11.56
N LYS A 31 2.19 -6.55 10.71
CA LYS A 31 2.01 -6.66 9.25
C LYS A 31 2.85 -7.80 8.66
N GLU A 32 4.10 -7.96 9.08
CA GLU A 32 4.99 -9.04 8.64
C GLU A 32 4.47 -10.42 9.05
N LYS A 33 3.97 -10.54 10.29
CA LYS A 33 3.34 -11.78 10.78
C LYS A 33 2.12 -12.16 9.94
N ILE A 34 1.22 -11.21 9.68
CA ILE A 34 0.04 -11.42 8.85
C ILE A 34 0.44 -11.78 7.42
N TYR A 35 1.40 -11.06 6.83
CA TYR A 35 1.87 -11.34 5.47
C TYR A 35 2.39 -12.77 5.34
N THR A 36 3.28 -13.17 6.25
CA THR A 36 3.89 -14.51 6.26
C THR A 36 2.85 -15.61 6.42
N ALA A 37 1.90 -15.44 7.34
CA ALA A 37 0.83 -16.41 7.59
C ALA A 37 -0.11 -16.60 6.39
N ASN A 38 -0.31 -15.54 5.58
CA ASN A 38 -1.32 -15.55 4.52
C ASN A 38 -0.74 -15.73 3.11
N LYS A 39 0.55 -15.46 2.89
CA LYS A 39 1.18 -15.40 1.57
C LYS A 39 0.82 -16.59 0.67
N LYS A 40 1.11 -17.81 1.14
CA LYS A 40 0.90 -19.03 0.36
C LYS A 40 -0.57 -19.21 -0.04
N ARG A 41 -1.50 -18.94 0.88
CA ARG A 41 -2.94 -19.11 0.66
C ARG A 41 -3.47 -18.09 -0.35
N VAL A 42 -3.11 -16.81 -0.17
CA VAL A 42 -3.61 -15.71 -1.00
C VAL A 42 -3.05 -15.75 -2.42
N MET A 43 -1.77 -16.14 -2.58
CA MET A 43 -1.19 -16.39 -3.92
C MET A 43 -1.96 -17.45 -4.70
N ASN A 44 -2.77 -18.29 -4.04
CA ASN A 44 -3.63 -19.30 -4.67
C ASN A 44 -5.12 -18.90 -4.80
N PHE A 45 -5.51 -17.68 -4.42
CA PHE A 45 -6.89 -17.21 -4.58
C PHE A 45 -7.35 -17.14 -6.04
N SER A 46 -8.55 -17.65 -6.31
CA SER A 46 -9.28 -17.27 -7.52
C SER A 46 -9.64 -15.78 -7.53
N LYS A 47 -9.91 -15.21 -8.71
CA LYS A 47 -10.43 -13.84 -8.83
C LYS A 47 -11.69 -13.64 -7.98
N LYS A 48 -12.60 -14.63 -7.95
CA LYS A 48 -13.83 -14.58 -7.13
C LYS A 48 -13.54 -14.43 -5.63
N GLN A 49 -12.54 -15.15 -5.12
CA GLN A 49 -12.15 -15.05 -3.70
C GLN A 49 -11.54 -13.69 -3.38
N PHE A 50 -10.75 -13.16 -4.31
CA PHE A 50 -10.22 -11.80 -4.18
C PHE A 50 -11.32 -10.74 -4.23
N ASP A 51 -12.21 -10.80 -5.22
CA ASP A 51 -13.34 -9.87 -5.36
C ASP A 51 -14.19 -9.86 -4.08
N ALA A 52 -14.50 -11.04 -3.52
CA ALA A 52 -15.24 -11.15 -2.26
C ALA A 52 -14.50 -10.47 -1.09
N LEU A 53 -13.19 -10.73 -0.95
CA LEU A 53 -12.37 -10.10 0.09
C LEU A 53 -12.31 -8.58 -0.06
N PHE A 54 -12.15 -8.11 -1.30
CA PHE A 54 -12.06 -6.69 -1.60
C PHE A 54 -13.38 -5.97 -1.31
N PHE A 55 -14.50 -6.52 -1.75
CA PHE A 55 -15.82 -5.94 -1.48
C PHE A 55 -16.17 -5.98 0.00
N GLU A 56 -15.91 -7.10 0.70
CA GLU A 56 -16.16 -7.19 2.15
C GLU A 56 -15.36 -6.13 2.91
N PHE A 57 -14.07 -5.95 2.58
CA PHE A 57 -13.26 -4.90 3.18
C PHE A 57 -13.81 -3.51 2.89
N PHE A 58 -14.18 -3.24 1.63
CA PHE A 58 -14.67 -1.93 1.23
C PHE A 58 -16.01 -1.59 1.88
N GLU A 59 -16.92 -2.55 2.00
CA GLU A 59 -18.18 -2.39 2.72
C GLU A 59 -17.93 -2.09 4.20
N LYS A 60 -17.08 -2.88 4.88
CA LYS A 60 -16.74 -2.66 6.29
C LYS A 60 -16.01 -1.33 6.52
N LYS A 61 -15.04 -0.97 5.67
CA LYS A 61 -14.26 0.27 5.77
C LYS A 61 -15.15 1.52 5.61
N ASN A 62 -16.24 1.42 4.86
CA ASN A 62 -17.15 2.54 4.62
C ASN A 62 -18.33 2.61 5.61
N ASN A 63 -18.60 1.55 6.35
CA ASN A 63 -19.67 1.51 7.33
C ASN A 63 -19.24 2.16 8.66
N VAL A 64 -19.83 3.30 9.01
CA VAL A 64 -19.55 4.02 10.28
C VAL A 64 -19.99 3.25 11.53
N ASN A 65 -20.90 2.29 11.37
CA ASN A 65 -21.38 1.44 12.47
C ASN A 65 -20.50 0.21 12.70
N THR A 66 -19.46 0.00 11.89
CA THR A 66 -18.57 -1.15 11.98
C THR A 66 -17.13 -0.68 11.99
N ILE A 67 -16.48 -0.78 13.15
CA ILE A 67 -15.06 -0.47 13.30
C ILE A 67 -14.29 -1.77 13.27
N LEU A 68 -13.46 -1.95 12.25
CA LEU A 68 -12.53 -3.07 12.18
C LEU A 68 -11.52 -2.96 13.32
N SER A 69 -11.17 -4.08 13.95
CA SER A 69 -9.98 -4.11 14.80
C SER A 69 -8.70 -3.89 13.98
N LYS A 70 -7.61 -3.52 14.66
CA LYS A 70 -6.30 -3.34 14.01
C LYS A 70 -5.87 -4.60 13.24
N GLU A 71 -6.05 -5.77 13.85
CA GLU A 71 -5.70 -7.04 13.23
C GLU A 71 -6.56 -7.33 12.00
N GLU A 72 -7.88 -7.13 12.07
CA GLU A 72 -8.78 -7.32 10.92
C GLU A 72 -8.46 -6.36 9.78
N PHE A 73 -8.21 -5.08 10.09
CA PHE A 73 -7.83 -4.07 9.10
C PHE A 73 -6.57 -4.49 8.34
N TYR A 74 -5.53 -4.90 9.06
CA TYR A 74 -4.30 -5.38 8.43
C TYR A 74 -4.48 -6.73 7.74
N GLN A 75 -5.31 -7.61 8.27
CA GLN A 75 -5.67 -8.87 7.63
C GLN A 75 -6.28 -8.63 6.24
N TYR A 76 -7.11 -7.60 6.05
CA TYR A 76 -7.62 -7.24 4.71
C TYR A 76 -6.54 -6.61 3.82
N THR A 77 -5.96 -5.48 4.25
CA THR A 77 -5.02 -4.70 3.42
C THR A 77 -3.82 -5.54 2.96
N ILE A 78 -3.28 -6.39 3.84
CA ILE A 78 -2.14 -7.25 3.50
C ILE A 78 -2.54 -8.37 2.54
N GLN A 79 -3.72 -8.98 2.69
CA GLN A 79 -4.18 -9.97 1.72
C GLN A 79 -4.41 -9.32 0.33
N ILE A 80 -4.91 -8.10 0.27
CA ILE A 80 -5.05 -7.37 -1.00
C ILE A 80 -3.66 -7.08 -1.60
N ALA A 81 -2.69 -6.69 -0.77
CA ALA A 81 -1.31 -6.48 -1.19
C ALA A 81 -0.66 -7.76 -1.72
N ILE A 82 -0.82 -8.90 -1.05
CA ILE A 82 -0.30 -10.20 -1.52
C ILE A 82 -0.95 -10.58 -2.86
N PHE A 83 -2.24 -10.34 -3.05
CA PHE A 83 -2.89 -10.67 -4.32
C PHE A 83 -2.33 -9.82 -5.48
N SER A 84 -1.83 -8.60 -5.20
CA SER A 84 -1.14 -7.80 -6.21
C SER A 84 0.16 -8.49 -6.69
N ASP A 85 0.89 -9.22 -5.83
CA ASP A 85 2.03 -10.05 -6.25
C ASP A 85 1.60 -11.18 -7.22
N ARG A 86 0.40 -11.74 -7.01
CA ARG A 86 -0.17 -12.72 -7.94
C ARG A 86 -0.51 -12.07 -9.28
N LEU A 87 -1.08 -10.87 -9.29
CA LEU A 87 -1.39 -10.16 -10.53
C LEU A 87 -0.12 -9.84 -11.34
N ALA A 88 0.94 -9.37 -10.68
CA ALA A 88 2.25 -9.18 -11.31
C ALA A 88 2.81 -10.45 -11.97
N THR A 89 2.49 -11.63 -11.42
CA THR A 89 2.92 -12.93 -11.97
C THR A 89 2.05 -13.35 -13.17
N LEU A 90 0.75 -13.04 -13.13
CA LEU A 90 -0.21 -13.43 -14.17
C LEU A 90 -0.21 -12.48 -15.37
N TYR A 91 0.09 -11.20 -15.15
CA TYR A 91 0.04 -10.12 -16.14
C TYR A 91 1.35 -9.31 -16.09
N PRO A 92 2.46 -9.83 -16.64
CA PRO A 92 3.76 -9.17 -16.59
C PRO A 92 3.77 -7.76 -17.21
N GLU A 93 2.90 -7.50 -18.17
CA GLU A 93 2.68 -6.19 -18.79
C GLU A 93 2.09 -5.16 -17.82
N GLU A 94 1.40 -5.60 -16.76
CA GLU A 94 0.80 -4.77 -15.72
C GLU A 94 1.62 -4.77 -14.42
N ILE A 95 2.86 -5.28 -14.44
CA ILE A 95 3.70 -5.44 -13.25
C ILE A 95 3.89 -4.13 -12.47
N GLN A 96 4.01 -3.00 -13.17
CA GLN A 96 4.16 -1.70 -12.54
C GLN A 96 2.91 -1.32 -11.74
N ILE A 97 1.73 -1.49 -12.34
CA ILE A 97 0.43 -1.21 -11.70
C ILE A 97 0.24 -2.13 -10.48
N ALA A 98 0.60 -3.40 -10.61
CA ALA A 98 0.52 -4.37 -9.51
C ALA A 98 1.46 -4.00 -8.34
N ASN A 99 2.69 -3.57 -8.64
CA ASN A 99 3.66 -3.14 -7.63
C ASN A 99 3.21 -1.84 -6.92
N GLU A 100 2.67 -0.88 -7.66
CA GLU A 100 2.11 0.36 -7.09
C GLU A 100 0.90 0.06 -6.19
N SER A 101 -0.01 -0.80 -6.64
CA SER A 101 -1.14 -1.27 -5.83
C SER A 101 -0.65 -1.92 -4.53
N LYS A 102 0.31 -2.85 -4.62
CA LYS A 102 0.91 -3.50 -3.45
C LYS A 102 1.49 -2.48 -2.47
N ALA A 103 2.31 -1.56 -2.95
CA ALA A 103 2.95 -0.54 -2.12
C ALA A 103 1.90 0.32 -1.40
N LYS A 104 0.85 0.73 -2.12
CA LYS A 104 -0.28 1.46 -1.54
C LYS A 104 -0.95 0.68 -0.41
N TRP A 105 -1.26 -0.60 -0.62
CA TRP A 105 -1.94 -1.40 0.40
C TRP A 105 -1.08 -1.68 1.64
N LEU A 106 0.23 -1.84 1.48
CA LEU A 106 1.15 -2.01 2.61
C LEU A 106 1.37 -0.71 3.41
N ALA A 107 1.25 0.44 2.73
CA ALA A 107 1.40 1.76 3.33
C ALA A 107 0.19 2.17 4.20
N GLU A 108 -0.99 1.57 4.00
CA GLU A 108 -2.19 1.87 4.80
C GLU A 108 -1.90 1.70 6.31
N GLN A 109 -2.36 2.68 7.10
CA GLN A 109 -2.21 2.71 8.55
C GLN A 109 -3.58 2.62 9.23
N TYR A 110 -3.63 1.87 10.33
CA TYR A 110 -4.86 1.72 11.10
C TYR A 110 -5.31 3.05 11.74
N ASP A 111 -4.37 3.89 12.16
CA ASP A 111 -4.69 5.19 12.79
C ASP A 111 -5.30 6.17 11.78
N ASP A 112 -4.89 6.12 10.51
CA ASP A 112 -5.51 6.89 9.43
C ASP A 112 -6.95 6.42 9.19
N TYR A 113 -7.17 5.10 9.17
CA TYR A 113 -8.51 4.53 9.08
C TYR A 113 -9.41 4.99 10.23
N LEU A 114 -8.94 4.95 11.47
CA LEU A 114 -9.69 5.43 12.62
C LEU A 114 -9.99 6.94 12.54
N SER A 115 -9.04 7.73 12.06
CA SER A 115 -9.22 9.18 11.88
C SER A 115 -10.32 9.49 10.86
N VAL A 116 -10.36 8.74 9.75
CA VAL A 116 -11.43 8.84 8.75
C VAL A 116 -12.79 8.46 9.32
N ILE A 117 -12.89 7.36 10.09
CA ILE A 117 -14.15 6.96 10.71
C ILE A 117 -14.65 8.03 11.69
N LYS A 118 -13.78 8.54 12.57
CA LYS A 118 -14.14 9.63 13.51
C LYS A 118 -14.64 10.88 12.80
N ALA A 119 -14.03 11.24 11.67
CA ALA A 119 -14.47 12.38 10.88
C ALA A 119 -15.85 12.18 10.23
N LYS A 120 -16.23 10.95 9.88
CA LYS A 120 -17.55 10.62 9.29
C LYS A 120 -18.69 10.59 10.30
N THR A 121 -18.40 10.35 11.58
CA THR A 121 -19.41 10.25 12.65
C THR A 121 -19.71 11.59 13.33
N LYS A 122 -18.96 12.65 12.98
CA LYS A 122 -19.16 14.01 13.48
C LYS A 122 -20.10 14.80 12.57
#